data_AF-A0A3B0AB08-F1
#
_entry.id   AF-A0A3B0AB08-F1
#
_cell.length_a   1.000
_cell.length_b   1.000
_cell.length_c   1.000
_cell.angle_alpha   90.00
_cell.angle_beta   90.00
_cell.angle_gamma   90.00
#
_symmetry.space_group_name_H-M   'P 1'
#
loop_
_entity.id
_entity.type
_entity.pdbx_description
1 polymer ?
#
loop_
_entity_poly.entity_id
_entity_poly.type
_entity_poly.pdbx_seq_one_letter_code
_entity_poly.pdbx_strand_id
1 'polypeptide(L)' 'MGDAVERLRAAGVPVVAEPAAQPWGERMAVVRDPDGNRVLVAERG' A
#
# COMPACT_ATOMS: atom_id res chain seq x y z
N MET A 1 5.76 -6.64 -2.06
CA MET A 1 5.01 -5.53 -1.41
C MET A 1 5.91 -4.37 -0.99
N GLY A 2 7.00 -4.61 -0.24
CA GLY A 2 7.92 -3.54 0.20
C GLY A 2 8.36 -2.63 -0.95
N ASP A 3 8.93 -3.22 -2.00
CA ASP A 3 9.38 -2.50 -3.20
C ASP A 3 8.26 -1.73 -3.91
N ALA A 4 7.03 -2.24 -3.87
CA ALA A 4 5.90 -1.58 -4.53
C ALA A 4 5.50 -0.30 -3.78
N VAL A 5 5.46 -0.36 -2.44
CA VAL A 5 5.14 0.79 -1.61
C VAL A 5 6.29 1.81 -1.60
N GLU A 6 7.55 1.36 -1.62
CA GLU A 6 8.69 2.27 -1.77
C GLU A 6 8.68 3.02 -3.11
N ARG A 7 8.35 2.35 -4.21
CA ARG A 7 8.17 3.01 -5.52
C ARG A 7 7.06 4.05 -5.49
N LEU A 8 5.94 3.74 -4.84
CA LEU A 8 4.83 4.69 -4.67
C LEU A 8 5.25 5.90 -3.84
N ARG A 9 5.98 5.69 -2.73
CA ARG A 9 6.55 6.80 -1.93
C ARG A 9 7.49 7.67 -2.73
N ALA A 10 8.41 7.06 -3.48
CA ALA A 10 9.38 7.79 -4.31
C ALA A 10 8.67 8.62 -5.40
N ALA A 11 7.50 8.18 -5.86
CA ALA A 11 6.65 8.92 -6.78
C ALA A 11 5.76 9.99 -6.10
N GLY A 12 5.92 10.23 -4.79
CA GLY A 12 5.14 11.21 -4.04
C GLY A 12 3.72 10.76 -3.67
N VAL A 13 3.39 9.48 -3.87
CA VAL A 13 2.08 8.93 -3.50
C VAL A 13 2.03 8.75 -1.98
N PRO A 14 1.07 9.39 -1.27
CA PRO A 14 0.95 9.24 0.18
C PRO A 14 0.60 7.81 0.59
N VAL A 15 1.37 7.26 1.52
CA VAL A 15 1.03 6.00 2.19
C VAL A 15 0.17 6.32 3.41
N VAL A 16 -1.08 5.86 3.37
CA VAL A 16 -2.09 6.05 4.41
C VAL A 16 -1.95 5.00 5.51
N ALA A 17 -1.58 3.77 5.13
CA ALA A 17 -1.29 2.68 6.05
C ALA A 17 -0.09 1.87 5.56
N GLU A 18 0.88 1.68 6.45
CA GLU A 18 2.08 0.89 6.16
C GLU A 18 1.74 -0.56 5.81
N PRO A 19 2.59 -1.22 4.99
CA PRO A 19 2.46 -2.65 4.74
C PRO A 19 2.50 -3.50 6.02
N ALA A 20 1.39 -4.17 6.33
CA ALA A 20 1.25 -5.03 7.51
C ALA A 20 0.59 -6.37 7.15
N ALA A 21 0.95 -7.41 7.90
CA ALA A 21 0.26 -8.70 7.85
C ALA A 21 -1.08 -8.59 8.57
N GLN A 22 -2.14 -9.14 7.97
CA GLN A 22 -3.48 -9.04 8.50
C GLN A 22 -3.96 -10.34 9.13
N PRO A 23 -4.98 -10.27 10.02
CA PRO A 23 -5.52 -11.45 10.70
C PRO A 23 -6.03 -12.56 9.76
N TRP A 24 -6.41 -12.21 8.54
CA TRP A 24 -6.88 -13.14 7.51
C TRP A 24 -5.77 -13.64 6.57
N GLY A 25 -4.50 -13.36 6.87
CA GLY A 25 -3.33 -13.96 6.23
C GLY A 25 -2.69 -13.15 5.10
N GLU A 26 -3.38 -12.17 4.53
CA GLU A 26 -2.81 -11.31 3.49
C GLU A 26 -1.90 -10.23 4.08
N ARG A 27 -0.92 -9.77 3.29
CA ARG A 27 -0.15 -8.56 3.59
C ARG A 27 -0.67 -7.40 2.75
N MET A 28 -1.05 -6.30 3.39
CA MET A 28 -1.64 -5.15 2.68
C MET A 28 -1.12 -3.80 3.16
N ALA A 29 -1.23 -2.81 2.28
CA ALA A 29 -0.96 -1.40 2.51
C ALA A 29 -2.08 -0.55 1.90
N VAL A 30 -2.24 0.68 2.37
CA VAL A 30 -3.18 1.64 1.78
C VAL A 30 -2.43 2.88 1.33
N VAL A 31 -2.66 3.30 0.10
CA VAL A 31 -2.15 4.56 -0.45
C VAL A 31 -3.30 5.47 -0.89
N ARG A 32 -3.00 6.75 -1.11
CA ARG A 32 -3.94 7.70 -1.72
C ARG A 32 -3.45 8.11 -3.09
N ASP A 33 -4.24 7.86 -4.13
CA ASP A 33 -3.89 8.31 -5.48
C ASP A 33 -4.04 9.85 -5.62
N PRO A 34 -3.59 10.44 -6.74
CA PRO A 34 -3.68 11.89 -6.96
C PRO A 34 -5.10 12.46 -6.96
N ASP A 35 -6.10 11.64 -7.30
CA ASP A 35 -7.51 12.02 -7.32
C ASP A 35 -8.16 11.91 -5.92
N GLY A 36 -7.41 11.40 -4.95
CA GLY A 36 -7.83 11.28 -3.56
C GLY A 36 -8.48 9.93 -3.21
N ASN A 37 -8.49 8.95 -4.12
CA ASN A 37 -9.03 7.63 -3.83
C ASN A 37 -8.08 6.82 -2.95
N ARG A 38 -8.64 6.02 -2.05
CA ARG A 38 -7.88 5.04 -1.26
C ARG A 38 -7.71 3.78 -2.08
N VAL A 39 -6.47 3.42 -2.38
CA VAL A 39 -6.12 2.20 -3.12
C VAL A 39 -5.51 1.20 -2.15
N LEU A 40 -6.06 -0.01 -2.14
CA LEU A 40 -5.50 -1.15 -1.42
C LEU A 40 -4.44 -1.81 -2.29
N VAL A 41 -3.22 -1.90 -1.78
CA VAL A 41 -2.20 -2.77 -2.35
C VAL A 41 -2.19 -4.02 -1.48
N ALA A 42 -2.43 -5.19 -2.07
CA ALA A 42 -2.43 -6.47 -1.38
C ALA A 42 -1.47 -7.44 -2.09
N GLU A 43 -0.76 -8.24 -1.29
CA GLU A 43 0.04 -9.35 -1.77
C GLU A 43 -0.57 -10.65 -1.25
N ARG A 44 -0.75 -11.59 -2.16
CA ARG A 44 -1.09 -12.97 -1.84
C ARG A 44 0.23 -13.73 -1.83
N GLY A 45 0.50 -14.42 -0.71
CA GLY A 45 1.67 -15.29 -0.58
C GLY A 45 1.70 -16.39 -1.63
#